data_AF-A0A2S8PJT8-F1
#
_entry.id   AF-A0A2S8PJT8-F1
#
_cell.length_a   1.000
_cell.length_b   1.000
_cell.length_c   1.000
_cell.angle_alpha   90.00
_cell.angle_beta   90.00
_cell.angle_gamma   90.00
#
_symmetry.space_group_name_H-M   'P 1'
#
loop_
_entity.id
_entity.type
_entity.pdbx_description
1 polymer ?
#
loop_
_entity_poly.entity_id
_entity_poly.type
_entity_poly.pdbx_seq_one_letter_code
_entity_poly.pdbx_strand_id
1 'polypeptide(L)'
;MDGASDLRTFIRIMLPLSAPVLATIALFNGVGHWNAWFDSAYFVNDKSLKTVSFLLMELINKANLTAVTGANTVDAQRSATYAAQTFTAESIRMATMIIVVIPIICVYPFLQKYFVKGIMVGSVKG
;
A
#
# COMPACT_ATOMS: atom_id res chain seq x y z
N MET A 1 -14.70 -0.26 42.62
CA MET A 1 -16.05 0.17 43.06
C MET A 1 -16.19 1.70 42.90
N ASP A 2 -15.71 2.29 41.79
CA ASP A 2 -15.65 3.76 41.59
C ASP A 2 -16.86 4.35 40.83
N GLY A 3 -17.96 3.60 40.72
CA GLY A 3 -19.21 4.07 40.10
C GLY A 3 -19.15 4.39 38.60
N ALA A 4 -18.09 3.99 37.89
CA ALA A 4 -17.99 4.18 36.44
C ALA A 4 -18.92 3.21 35.69
N SER A 5 -19.79 3.75 34.84
CA SER A 5 -20.57 2.99 33.86
C SER A 5 -19.65 2.16 32.95
N ASP A 6 -20.10 0.97 32.54
CA ASP A 6 -19.32 0.03 31.70
C ASP A 6 -18.76 0.69 30.42
N LEU A 7 -19.56 1.53 29.75
CA LEU A 7 -19.11 2.26 28.56
C LEU A 7 -17.96 3.23 28.88
N ARG A 8 -18.01 3.88 30.06
CA ARG A 8 -16.97 4.80 30.52
C ARG A 8 -15.69 4.04 30.85
N THR A 9 -15.80 2.88 31.48
CA THR A 9 -14.67 1.98 31.77
C THR A 9 -14.03 1.49 30.46
N PHE A 10 -14.85 1.09 29.48
CA PHE A 10 -14.36 0.65 28.17
C PHE A 10 -13.55 1.75 27.47
N ILE A 11 -14.14 2.93 27.26
CA ILE A 11 -13.48 4.01 26.49
C ILE A 11 -12.26 4.57 27.22
N ARG A 12 -12.34 4.72 28.55
CA ARG A 12 -11.33 5.46 29.32
C ARG A 12 -10.19 4.59 29.85
N ILE A 13 -10.42 3.28 30.01
CA ILE A 13 -9.43 2.36 30.59
C ILE A 13 -9.05 1.28 29.58
N MET A 14 -10.01 0.51 29.06
CA MET A 14 -9.71 -0.61 28.17
C MET A 14 -9.13 -0.14 26.83
N LEU A 15 -9.76 0.85 26.19
CA LEU A 15 -9.38 1.36 24.86
C LEU A 15 -7.94 1.90 24.78
N PRO A 16 -7.46 2.79 25.70
CA PRO A 16 -6.08 3.25 25.68
C PRO A 16 -5.08 2.15 26.06
N LEU A 17 -5.46 1.18 26.90
CA LEU A 17 -4.60 0.05 27.24
C LEU A 17 -4.40 -0.88 26.03
N SER A 18 -5.45 -1.08 25.23
CA SER A 18 -5.41 -1.84 23.98
C SER A 18 -4.87 -1.06 22.78
N ALA A 19 -4.49 0.21 22.93
CA ALA A 19 -4.02 1.05 21.83
C ALA A 19 -2.86 0.45 21.01
N PRO A 20 -1.85 -0.24 21.60
CA PRO A 20 -0.82 -0.91 20.81
C PRO A 20 -1.36 -2.03 19.92
N VAL A 21 -2.31 -2.83 20.43
CA VAL A 21 -2.94 -3.92 19.67
C VAL A 21 -3.86 -3.40 18.58
N LEU A 22 -4.62 -2.34 18.86
CA LEU A 22 -5.44 -1.69 17.84
C LEU A 22 -4.58 -1.08 16.73
N ALA A 23 -3.41 -0.52 17.07
CA ALA A 23 -2.47 -0.02 16.08
C ALA A 23 -1.91 -1.12 15.17
N THR A 24 -1.62 -2.32 15.70
CA THR A 24 -1.17 -3.44 14.85
C THR A 24 -2.29 -3.92 13.92
N ILE A 25 -3.51 -4.10 14.43
CA ILE A 25 -4.67 -4.50 13.62
C ILE A 25 -4.95 -3.47 12.53
N ALA A 26 -4.96 -2.18 12.87
CA ALA A 26 -5.18 -1.09 11.93
C ALA A 26 -4.09 -1.02 10.86
N LEU A 27 -2.83 -1.24 11.23
CA LEU A 27 -1.71 -1.32 10.28
C LEU A 27 -1.92 -2.46 9.27
N PHE A 28 -2.14 -3.68 9.76
CA PHE A 28 -2.25 -4.84 8.86
C PHE A 28 -3.48 -4.74 7.94
N ASN A 29 -4.61 -4.26 8.45
CA ASN A 29 -5.79 -3.99 7.62
C ASN A 29 -5.53 -2.85 6.63
N GLY A 30 -4.91 -1.75 7.07
CA GLY A 30 -4.61 -0.60 6.21
C GLY A 30 -3.67 -0.97 5.07
N VAL A 31 -2.59 -1.69 5.36
CA VAL A 31 -1.67 -2.22 4.35
C VAL A 31 -2.37 -3.23 3.45
N GLY A 32 -3.22 -4.10 4.01
CA GLY A 32 -4.02 -5.06 3.24
C GLY A 32 -4.90 -4.36 2.21
N HIS A 33 -5.71 -3.39 2.64
CA HIS A 33 -6.56 -2.60 1.75
C HIS A 33 -5.77 -1.74 0.77
N TRP A 34 -4.64 -1.16 1.19
CA TRP A 34 -3.77 -0.42 0.29
C TRP A 34 -3.27 -1.31 -0.85
N ASN A 35 -2.96 -2.58 -0.58
CA ASN A 35 -2.47 -3.53 -1.59
C ASN A 35 -3.59 -4.33 -2.27
N ALA A 36 -4.87 -4.08 -1.98
CA ALA A 36 -6.02 -4.83 -2.51
C ALA A 36 -6.34 -4.48 -3.97
N TRP A 37 -5.45 -4.84 -4.89
CA TRP A 37 -5.65 -4.64 -6.33
C TRP A 37 -6.68 -5.60 -6.93
N PHE A 38 -6.78 -6.84 -6.40
CA PHE A 38 -7.64 -7.89 -6.93
C PHE A 38 -9.13 -7.53 -6.78
N ASP A 39 -9.53 -7.03 -5.61
CA ASP A 39 -10.91 -6.62 -5.36
C ASP A 39 -11.34 -5.49 -6.32
N SER A 40 -10.45 -4.52 -6.56
CA SER A 40 -10.69 -3.46 -7.54
C SER A 40 -10.68 -3.95 -8.99
N ALA A 41 -10.03 -5.07 -9.29
CA ALA A 41 -10.05 -5.67 -10.62
C ALA A 41 -11.39 -6.33 -10.93
N TYR A 42 -11.95 -7.06 -9.95
CA TYR A 42 -13.16 -7.87 -10.13
C TYR A 42 -14.46 -7.13 -9.83
N PHE A 43 -14.51 -6.32 -8.77
CA PHE A 43 -15.76 -5.74 -8.28
C PHE A 43 -16.01 -4.31 -8.76
N VAL A 44 -14.98 -3.62 -9.26
CA VAL A 44 -15.08 -2.21 -9.67
C VAL A 44 -15.07 -2.09 -11.20
N ASN A 45 -16.15 -1.56 -11.77
CA ASN A 45 -16.25 -1.30 -13.21
C ASN A 45 -15.98 0.18 -13.56
N ASP A 46 -16.31 1.11 -12.66
CA ASP A 46 -16.09 2.54 -12.87
C ASP A 46 -14.60 2.87 -12.76
N LYS A 47 -14.05 3.59 -13.75
CA LYS A 47 -12.66 4.05 -13.76
C LYS A 47 -12.33 4.97 -12.59
N SER A 48 -13.28 5.78 -12.12
CA SER A 48 -13.06 6.74 -11.04
C SER A 48 -12.84 6.08 -9.67
N LEU A 49 -13.29 4.83 -9.53
CA LEU A 49 -13.20 4.04 -8.31
C LEU A 49 -12.04 3.05 -8.33
N LYS A 50 -11.23 3.02 -9.39
CA LYS A 50 -10.07 2.12 -9.48
C LYS A 50 -9.00 2.51 -8.48
N THR A 51 -8.52 1.53 -7.73
CA THR A 51 -7.49 1.76 -6.71
C THR A 51 -6.12 2.01 -7.36
N VAL A 52 -5.24 2.73 -6.65
CA VAL A 52 -3.87 2.99 -7.11
C VAL A 52 -3.11 1.67 -7.35
N SER A 53 -3.35 0.67 -6.52
CA SER A 53 -2.74 -0.66 -6.65
C SER A 53 -3.21 -1.41 -7.90
N PHE A 54 -4.47 -1.24 -8.31
CA PHE A 54 -4.96 -1.76 -9.59
C PHE A 54 -4.24 -1.09 -10.77
N LEU A 55 -4.12 0.25 -10.75
CA LEU A 55 -3.44 0.99 -11.82
C LEU A 55 -1.96 0.57 -11.95
N LEU A 56 -1.28 0.37 -10.82
CA LEU A 56 0.09 -0.16 -10.82
C LEU A 56 0.17 -1.54 -11.50
N MET A 57 -0.74 -2.45 -11.15
CA MET A 57 -0.77 -3.79 -11.74
C MET A 57 -1.08 -3.75 -13.25
N GLU A 58 -2.00 -2.89 -13.66
CA GLU A 58 -2.34 -2.68 -15.08
C GLU A 58 -1.13 -2.15 -15.87
N LEU A 59 -0.38 -1.19 -15.31
CA LEU A 59 0.83 -0.63 -15.92
C LEU A 59 1.96 -1.66 -16.02
N ILE A 60 2.16 -2.48 -14.99
CA ILE A 60 3.14 -3.57 -15.01
C ILE A 60 2.82 -4.54 -16.15
N ASN A 61 1.55 -4.97 -16.25
CA ASN A 61 1.09 -5.90 -17.28
C ASN A 61 1.22 -5.31 -18.70
N LYS A 62 0.83 -4.05 -18.91
CA LYS A 62 0.99 -3.34 -20.19
C LYS A 62 2.45 -3.24 -20.62
N ALA A 63 3.36 -2.91 -19.70
CA ALA A 63 4.78 -2.80 -20.01
C ALA A 63 5.43 -4.15 -20.35
N ASN A 64 4.95 -5.27 -19.78
CA ASN A 64 5.42 -6.61 -20.16
C ASN A 64 4.94 -7.02 -21.56
N LEU A 65 3.71 -6.65 -21.96
CA LEU A 65 3.18 -6.95 -23.29
C LEU A 65 3.91 -6.20 -24.42
N THR A 66 4.29 -4.93 -24.20
CA THR A 66 5.08 -4.15 -25.16
C THR A 66 6.46 -4.77 -25.39
N ALA A 67 7.10 -5.32 -24.34
CA ALA A 67 8.38 -6.01 -24.45
C ALA A 67 8.30 -7.32 -25.27
N VAL A 68 7.17 -8.03 -25.19
CA VAL A 68 6.96 -9.29 -25.93
C VAL A 68 6.56 -9.04 -27.40
N THR A 69 5.80 -7.98 -27.68
CA THR A 69 5.28 -7.71 -29.04
C THR A 69 6.27 -6.94 -29.92
N GLY A 70 7.22 -6.20 -29.32
CA GLY A 70 8.27 -5.48 -30.04
C GLY A 70 9.40 -6.34 -30.60
N ALA A 71 9.41 -7.65 -30.33
CA ALA A 71 10.45 -8.58 -30.80
C ALA A 71 10.21 -9.15 -32.22
N ASN A 72 9.01 -9.00 -32.79
CA ASN A 72 8.61 -9.71 -34.01
C ASN A 72 8.22 -8.83 -35.22
N THR A 73 8.45 -7.52 -35.18
CA THR A 73 8.12 -6.64 -36.31
C THR A 73 9.32 -5.84 -36.76
N VAL A 74 9.57 -5.86 -38.08
CA VAL A 74 10.64 -5.26 -38.88
C VAL A 74 10.79 -3.72 -38.71
N ASP A 75 10.03 -3.09 -37.79
CA ASP A 75 10.07 -1.66 -37.45
C ASP A 75 11.11 -1.27 -36.38
N ALA A 76 12.08 -2.14 -36.10
CA ALA A 76 13.10 -1.94 -35.06
C ALA A 76 13.87 -0.59 -35.14
N GLN A 77 13.98 0.00 -36.33
CA GLN A 77 14.63 1.31 -36.51
C GLN A 77 13.74 2.53 -36.18
N ARG A 78 12.41 2.44 -36.30
CA ARG A 78 11.52 3.55 -35.84
C ARG A 78 11.30 3.49 -34.34
N SER A 79 11.27 2.29 -33.76
CA SER A 79 11.11 2.07 -32.31
C SER A 79 12.23 2.71 -31.48
N ALA A 80 13.47 2.71 -32.00
CA ALA A 80 14.63 3.29 -31.32
C ALA A 80 14.53 4.82 -31.15
N THR A 81 13.93 5.53 -32.12
CA THR A 81 13.76 7.00 -32.06
C THR A 81 12.58 7.40 -31.17
N TYR A 82 11.50 6.61 -31.13
CA TYR A 82 10.38 6.84 -30.20
C TYR A 82 10.73 6.48 -28.75
N ALA A 83 11.63 5.51 -28.54
CA ALA A 83 12.18 5.17 -27.21
C ALA A 83 13.10 6.26 -26.64
N ALA A 84 13.70 7.10 -27.48
CA ALA A 84 14.57 8.21 -27.06
C ALA A 84 13.81 9.51 -26.73
N GLN A 85 12.53 9.63 -27.10
CA GLN A 85 11.70 10.84 -26.93
C GLN A 85 10.46 10.61 -26.06
N THR A 86 10.13 9.35 -25.76
CA THR A 86 8.97 8.97 -24.94
C THR A 86 9.49 8.28 -23.70
N PHE A 87 9.11 8.77 -22.52
CA PHE A 87 9.32 8.08 -21.24
C PHE A 87 9.09 6.57 -21.44
N THR A 88 10.14 5.76 -21.27
CA THR A 88 10.02 4.31 -21.49
C THR A 88 8.96 3.78 -20.54
N ALA A 89 8.19 2.76 -20.96
CA ALA A 89 7.16 2.15 -20.12
C ALA A 89 7.72 1.67 -18.76
N GLU A 90 9.02 1.40 -18.72
CA GLU A 90 9.80 1.11 -17.53
C GLU A 90 9.93 2.32 -16.58
N SER A 91 10.25 3.52 -17.07
CA SER A 91 10.31 4.73 -16.22
C SER A 91 8.96 5.05 -15.56
N ILE A 92 7.86 4.89 -16.31
CA ILE A 92 6.50 5.11 -15.78
C ILE A 92 6.14 4.06 -14.72
N ARG A 93 6.50 2.79 -14.96
CA ARG A 93 6.33 1.70 -13.99
C ARG A 93 7.09 2.00 -12.69
N MET A 94 8.37 2.36 -12.79
CA MET A 94 9.22 2.65 -11.64
C MET A 94 8.72 3.88 -10.86
N ALA A 95 8.32 4.95 -11.56
CA ALA A 95 7.74 6.13 -10.92
C ALA A 95 6.44 5.79 -10.17
N THR A 96 5.58 4.95 -10.76
CA THR A 96 4.33 4.53 -10.11
C THR A 96 4.61 3.69 -8.86
N MET A 97 5.57 2.75 -8.92
CA MET A 97 5.98 1.98 -7.74
C MET A 97 6.43 2.89 -6.58
N ILE A 98 7.25 3.89 -6.87
CA ILE A 98 7.71 4.85 -5.86
C ILE A 98 6.52 5.58 -5.22
N ILE A 99 5.57 6.06 -6.03
CA ILE A 99 4.35 6.74 -5.56
C ILE A 99 3.51 5.83 -4.65
N VAL A 100 3.39 4.53 -4.97
CA VAL A 100 2.64 3.56 -4.16
C VAL A 100 3.31 3.26 -2.82
N VAL A 101 4.66 3.24 -2.79
CA VAL A 101 5.44 2.88 -1.59
C VAL A 101 5.60 4.06 -0.62
N ILE A 102 5.66 5.31 -1.11
CA ILE A 102 5.86 6.51 -0.28
C ILE A 102 4.89 6.58 0.93
N PRO A 103 3.56 6.43 0.76
CA PRO A 103 2.63 6.52 1.88
C PRO A 103 2.88 5.48 2.97
N ILE A 104 3.27 4.25 2.59
CA ILE A 104 3.58 3.18 3.54
C ILE A 104 4.80 3.57 4.39
N ILE A 105 5.84 4.10 3.74
CA ILE A 105 7.05 4.60 4.43
C ILE A 105 6.70 5.77 5.34
N CYS A 106 5.86 6.70 4.91
CA CYS A 106 5.44 7.84 5.73
C CYS A 106 4.64 7.42 6.97
N VAL A 107 3.85 6.35 6.89
CA VAL A 107 3.04 5.84 8.02
C VAL A 107 3.90 5.05 9.02
N TYR A 108 5.01 4.44 8.56
CA TYR A 108 5.87 3.60 9.40
C TYR A 108 6.41 4.29 10.67
N PRO A 109 6.96 5.53 10.64
CA PRO A 109 7.39 6.24 11.85
C PRO A 109 6.29 6.44 12.90
N PHE A 110 5.05 6.67 12.45
CA PHE A 110 3.91 6.86 13.35
C PHE A 110 3.51 5.57 14.06
N LEU A 111 3.76 4.43 13.43
CA LEU A 111 3.46 3.11 13.99
C LEU A 111 4.60 2.56 14.84
N GLN A 112 5.85 2.87 14.48
CA GLN A 112 7.05 2.46 15.21
C GLN A 112 6.97 2.79 16.71
N LYS A 113 6.45 3.97 17.09
CA LYS A 113 6.29 4.35 18.52
C LYS A 113 5.36 3.42 19.30
N TYR A 114 4.38 2.79 18.66
CA TYR A 114 3.45 1.86 19.33
C TYR A 114 4.05 0.46 19.47
N PHE A 115 4.81 0.00 18.47
CA PHE A 115 5.55 -1.26 18.55
C PHE A 115 6.64 -1.22 19.62
N VAL A 116 7.44 -0.14 19.66
CA VAL A 116 8.51 0.01 20.67
C VAL A 116 7.92 0.03 22.08
N LYS A 117 6.81 0.75 22.30
CA LYS A 117 6.12 0.75 23.61
C LYS A 117 5.56 -0.62 23.97
N GLY A 118 4.98 -1.35 23.02
CA GLY A 118 4.43 -2.69 23.26
C GLY A 118 5.49 -3.72 23.67
N ILE A 119 6.63 -3.73 22.96
CA ILE A 119 7.74 -4.65 23.25
C ILE A 119 8.42 -4.30 24.59
N MET A 120 8.62 -3.01 24.87
CA MET A 120 9.23 -2.55 26.12
C MET A 120 8.39 -2.93 27.35
N VAL A 121 7.06 -2.87 27.27
CA VAL A 121 6.17 -3.30 28.38
C VAL A 121 6.29 -4.80 28.67
N GLY A 122 6.52 -5.63 27.65
CA GLY A 122 6.79 -7.07 27.82
C GLY A 122 8.18 -7.36 28.37
N SER A 123 9.19 -6.57 28.00
CA SER A 123 10.60 -6.79 28.38
C SER A 123 10.94 -6.33 29.82
N VAL A 124 10.17 -5.43 30.42
CA VAL A 124 10.45 -4.90 31.77
C VAL A 124 9.79 -5.74 32.88
N LYS A 125 8.93 -6.69 32.51
CA LYS A 125 8.31 -7.65 33.43
C LYS A 125 9.08 -8.98 33.54
N GLY A 126 10.17 -9.14 32.81
CA GLY A 126 11.10 -10.26 32.90
C GLY A 126 12.26 -9.98 33.84
#